data_AF-A0A9W6N3J6-F1
#
_entry.id   AF-A0A9W6N3J6-F1
#
_cell.length_a   1.000
_cell.length_b   1.000
_cell.length_c   1.000
_cell.angle_alpha   90.00
_cell.angle_beta   90.00
_cell.angle_gamma   90.00
#
_symmetry.space_group_name_H-M   'P 1'
#
loop_
_entity.id
_entity.type
_entity.pdbx_description
1 polymer ?
#
loop_
_entity_poly.entity_id
_entity_poly.type
_entity_poly.pdbx_seq_one_letter_code
_entity_poly.pdbx_strand_id
1 'polypeptide(L)'
;MPKFVVSKGHDAFVYYETVLEADTPEEARSLVRSVHYEGAWLPTGYVQEFDDYEIDEHSGVRLLEDGEAVEAFLNIGVTAQERDALLAGLRLLQLALGRGDLEPALENIVTNDGAHTGLDPTRIDALCERINV
;
A
#
# COMPACT_ATOMS: atom_id res chain seq x y z
N MET A 1 12.86 28.05 -8.88
CA MET A 1 11.75 27.58 -9.76
C MET A 1 10.82 26.73 -8.91
N PRO A 2 9.49 26.85 -9.04
CA PRO A 2 8.53 26.05 -8.27
C PRO A 2 8.62 24.56 -8.63
N LYS A 3 8.40 23.68 -7.64
CA LYS A 3 8.36 22.22 -7.79
C LYS A 3 6.92 21.72 -7.62
N PHE A 4 6.56 20.65 -8.31
CA PHE A 4 5.20 20.11 -8.33
C PHE A 4 5.22 18.60 -8.08
N VAL A 5 4.22 18.10 -7.37
CA VAL A 5 3.93 16.67 -7.22
C VAL A 5 2.88 16.30 -8.25
N VAL A 6 3.13 15.21 -8.99
CA VAL A 6 2.20 14.66 -9.97
C VAL A 6 1.81 13.24 -9.54
N SER A 7 0.52 13.03 -9.33
CA SER A 7 -0.05 11.76 -8.85
C SER A 7 -0.83 11.07 -9.96
N LYS A 8 -0.83 9.74 -9.94
CA LYS A 8 -1.33 8.89 -11.02
C LYS A 8 -1.96 7.62 -10.46
N GLY A 9 -3.15 7.25 -10.93
CA GLY A 9 -3.81 5.98 -10.59
C GLY A 9 -3.35 4.82 -11.46
N HIS A 10 -3.47 3.59 -10.95
CA HIS A 10 -3.27 2.35 -11.70
C HIS A 10 -4.45 1.41 -11.41
N ASP A 11 -5.32 1.22 -12.39
CA ASP A 11 -6.43 0.27 -12.31
C ASP A 11 -5.98 -1.06 -12.95
N ALA A 12 -5.83 -2.09 -12.13
CA ALA A 12 -5.50 -3.44 -12.56
C ALA A 12 -6.69 -4.39 -12.37
N PHE A 13 -7.08 -5.12 -13.43
CA PHE A 13 -8.00 -6.25 -13.32
C PHE A 13 -7.23 -7.58 -13.31
N VAL A 14 -7.61 -8.48 -12.40
CA VAL A 14 -7.09 -9.86 -12.35
C VAL A 14 -8.05 -10.76 -13.12
N TYR A 15 -7.54 -11.46 -14.14
CA TYR A 15 -8.33 -12.41 -14.91
C TYR A 15 -8.40 -13.75 -14.20
N TYR A 16 -9.62 -14.24 -14.01
CA TYR A 16 -9.90 -15.59 -13.57
C TYR A 16 -10.42 -16.41 -14.74
N GLU A 17 -9.91 -17.63 -14.89
CA GLU A 17 -10.36 -18.59 -15.89
C GLU A 17 -10.96 -19.81 -15.21
N THR A 18 -11.84 -20.50 -15.91
CA THR A 18 -12.40 -21.76 -15.43
C THR A 18 -12.59 -22.68 -16.61
N VAL A 19 -12.35 -23.98 -16.39
CA VAL A 19 -12.44 -25.00 -17.43
C VAL A 19 -13.69 -25.83 -17.18
N LEU A 20 -14.52 -25.95 -18.21
CA LEU A 20 -15.76 -26.72 -18.19
C LEU A 20 -16.02 -27.34 -19.55
N GLU A 21 -16.74 -28.45 -19.57
CA GLU A 21 -17.16 -29.13 -20.78
C GLU A 21 -18.55 -28.61 -21.21
N ALA A 22 -18.71 -28.28 -22.49
CA ALA A 22 -19.97 -27.84 -23.09
C ALA A 22 -19.95 -28.15 -24.60
N ASP A 23 -21.12 -28.35 -25.20
CA ASP A 23 -21.22 -28.69 -26.62
C ASP A 23 -21.04 -27.45 -27.53
N THR A 24 -21.32 -26.25 -27.01
CA THR A 24 -21.11 -24.98 -27.72
C THR A 24 -20.55 -23.85 -26.84
N PRO A 25 -19.90 -22.83 -27.43
CA PRO A 25 -19.44 -21.64 -26.70
C PRO A 25 -20.57 -20.88 -26.00
N GLU A 26 -21.76 -20.79 -26.61
CA GLU A 26 -22.93 -20.12 -26.03
C GLU A 26 -23.45 -20.88 -24.81
N GLU A 27 -23.45 -22.21 -24.87
CA GLU A 27 -23.80 -23.08 -23.75
C GLU A 27 -22.78 -22.94 -22.62
N ALA A 28 -21.49 -23.01 -22.92
CA ALA A 28 -20.42 -22.77 -21.94
C ALA A 28 -20.63 -21.43 -21.22
N ARG A 29 -20.89 -20.35 -21.97
CA ARG A 29 -21.15 -19.01 -21.41
C ARG A 29 -22.39 -18.97 -20.52
N SER A 30 -23.44 -19.72 -20.85
CA SER A 30 -24.65 -19.81 -20.01
C SER A 30 -24.39 -20.60 -18.73
N LEU A 31 -23.58 -21.66 -18.80
CA LEU A 31 -23.25 -22.52 -17.66
C LEU A 31 -22.47 -21.75 -16.59
N VAL A 32 -21.44 -20.98 -16.96
CA VAL A 32 -20.67 -20.17 -16.01
C VAL A 32 -21.44 -19.00 -15.39
N ARG A 33 -22.54 -18.56 -16.03
CA ARG A 33 -23.40 -17.48 -15.52
C ARG A 33 -24.52 -17.99 -14.61
N SER A 34 -24.69 -19.30 -14.51
CA SER A 34 -25.68 -19.92 -13.62
C SER A 34 -25.27 -19.73 -12.16
N VAL A 35 -26.24 -19.44 -11.29
CA VAL A 35 -26.04 -19.39 -9.83
C VAL A 35 -25.64 -20.75 -9.22
N HIS A 36 -25.70 -21.82 -10.02
CA HIS A 36 -25.32 -23.18 -9.63
C HIS A 36 -23.96 -23.63 -10.21
N TYR A 37 -23.18 -22.72 -10.79
CA TYR A 37 -21.83 -23.05 -11.26
C TYR A 37 -20.87 -23.18 -10.07
N GLU A 38 -20.43 -24.41 -9.78
CA GLU A 38 -19.50 -24.72 -8.69
C GLU A 38 -18.05 -24.92 -9.17
N GLY A 39 -17.76 -24.65 -10.45
CA GLY A 39 -16.42 -24.81 -11.00
C GLY A 39 -15.42 -23.82 -10.40
N ALA A 40 -14.17 -24.28 -10.22
CA ALA A 40 -13.12 -23.44 -9.67
C ALA A 40 -12.70 -22.37 -10.68
N TRP A 41 -12.79 -21.12 -10.28
CA TRP A 41 -12.15 -20.00 -10.97
C TRP A 41 -10.69 -19.96 -10.53
N LEU A 42 -9.78 -20.19 -11.48
CA LEU A 42 -8.35 -20.16 -11.28
C LEU A 42 -7.83 -18.77 -11.66
N PRO A 43 -7.10 -18.08 -10.78
CA PRO A 43 -6.41 -16.86 -11.16
C PRO A 43 -5.36 -17.23 -12.22
N THR A 44 -5.42 -16.55 -13.36
CA THR A 44 -4.51 -16.84 -14.49
C THR A 44 -3.12 -16.25 -14.31
N GLY A 45 -2.96 -15.32 -13.36
CA GLY A 45 -1.77 -14.47 -13.26
C GLY A 45 -1.66 -13.43 -14.38
N TYR A 46 -2.64 -13.38 -15.29
CA TYR A 46 -2.73 -12.35 -16.32
C TYR A 46 -3.34 -11.09 -15.70
N VAL A 47 -2.57 -10.01 -15.73
CA VAL A 47 -3.00 -8.66 -15.36
C VAL A 47 -2.98 -7.83 -16.62
N GLN A 48 -4.12 -7.27 -17.01
CA GLN A 48 -4.15 -6.28 -18.08
C GLN A 48 -4.09 -4.90 -17.43
N GLU A 49 -2.95 -4.23 -17.59
CA GLU A 49 -2.78 -2.82 -17.26
C GLU A 49 -3.32 -2.01 -18.44
N PHE A 50 -4.24 -1.08 -18.20
CA PHE A 50 -4.56 -0.07 -19.22
C PHE A 50 -3.42 0.96 -19.21
N ASP A 51 -2.72 1.11 -20.34
CA ASP A 51 -1.62 2.06 -20.53
C ASP A 51 -2.05 3.54 -20.47
N ASP A 52 -3.35 3.82 -20.41
CA ASP A 52 -3.88 5.19 -20.35
C ASP A 52 -3.77 5.71 -18.91
N TYR A 53 -2.62 6.32 -18.71
CA TYR A 53 -2.26 7.07 -17.53
C TYR A 53 -3.09 8.34 -17.39
N GLU A 54 -4.18 8.26 -16.65
CA GLU A 54 -4.95 9.44 -16.28
C GLU A 54 -4.33 10.12 -15.05
N ILE A 55 -3.96 11.39 -15.22
CA ILE A 55 -3.65 12.30 -14.12
C ILE A 55 -4.99 12.57 -13.42
N ASP A 56 -5.03 12.36 -12.11
CA ASP A 56 -6.25 12.59 -11.32
C ASP A 56 -6.79 14.02 -11.54
N GLU A 57 -8.05 14.16 -11.94
CA GLU A 57 -8.63 15.43 -12.37
C GLU A 57 -8.73 16.45 -11.20
N HIS A 58 -8.78 15.96 -9.96
CA HIS A 58 -9.01 16.78 -8.79
C HIS A 58 -7.73 17.14 -8.02
N SER A 59 -6.74 16.27 -8.03
CA SER A 59 -5.52 16.35 -7.20
C SER A 59 -4.25 15.87 -7.89
N GLY A 60 -4.33 15.51 -9.17
CA GLY A 60 -3.23 14.91 -9.93
C GLY A 60 -2.03 15.83 -10.16
N VAL A 61 -2.18 17.14 -9.95
CA VAL A 61 -1.05 18.10 -9.90
C VAL A 61 -1.23 19.06 -8.73
N ARG A 62 -0.22 19.17 -7.88
CA ARG A 62 -0.16 20.18 -6.81
C ARG A 62 1.25 20.74 -6.64
N LEU A 63 1.34 21.91 -6.02
CA LEU A 63 2.62 22.45 -5.56
C LEU A 63 3.23 21.48 -4.53
N LEU A 64 4.53 21.27 -4.64
CA LEU A 64 5.32 20.67 -3.59
C LEU A 64 5.52 21.75 -2.53
N GLU A 65 5.08 21.49 -1.30
CA GLU A 65 5.23 22.44 -0.20
C GLU A 65 6.70 22.57 0.21
N ASP A 66 7.08 23.73 0.77
CA ASP A 66 8.45 23.95 1.23
C ASP A 66 8.77 22.98 2.38
N GLY A 67 9.78 22.13 2.17
CA GLY A 67 10.17 21.07 3.10
C GLY A 67 9.56 19.71 2.78
N GLU A 68 8.60 19.61 1.87
CA GLU A 68 7.95 18.34 1.52
C GLU A 68 8.85 17.44 0.66
N ALA A 69 8.89 16.14 0.98
CA ALA A 69 9.54 15.10 0.18
C ALA A 69 8.53 14.06 -0.33
N VAL A 70 8.69 13.60 -1.58
CA VAL A 70 7.94 12.47 -2.13
C VAL A 70 8.78 11.21 -1.97
N GLU A 71 8.26 10.25 -1.23
CA GLU A 71 8.94 9.00 -0.92
C GLU A 71 8.30 7.82 -1.66
N ALA A 72 9.12 6.87 -2.10
CA ALA A 72 8.63 5.63 -2.68
C ALA A 72 8.03 4.72 -1.59
N PHE A 73 6.89 4.11 -1.87
CA PHE A 73 6.37 3.05 -1.02
C PHE A 73 7.27 1.81 -1.12
N LEU A 74 7.73 1.30 0.03
CA LEU A 74 8.65 0.16 0.11
C LEU A 74 7.99 -1.00 0.85
N ASN A 75 7.98 -2.17 0.22
CA ASN A 75 7.65 -3.44 0.88
C ASN A 75 8.95 -4.16 1.26
N ILE A 76 9.11 -4.47 2.54
CA ILE A 76 10.29 -5.19 3.05
C ILE A 76 9.81 -6.47 3.74
N GLY A 77 10.35 -7.61 3.30
CA GLY A 77 10.17 -8.88 4.00
C GLY A 77 11.08 -8.93 5.22
N VAL A 78 10.54 -9.32 6.37
CA VAL A 78 11.27 -9.45 7.64
C VAL A 78 11.06 -10.82 8.26
N THR A 79 12.06 -11.32 8.97
CA THR A 79 11.94 -12.50 9.84
C THR A 79 11.14 -12.18 11.09
N ALA A 80 10.73 -13.21 11.84
CA ALA A 80 10.04 -13.03 13.11
C ALA A 80 10.89 -12.25 14.13
N GLN A 81 12.19 -12.52 14.19
CA GLN A 81 13.10 -11.81 15.11
C GLN A 81 13.25 -10.33 14.73
N GLU A 82 13.35 -10.02 13.43
CA GLU A 82 13.40 -8.64 12.94
C GLU A 82 12.09 -7.91 13.19
N ARG A 83 10.95 -8.57 12.97
CA ARG A 83 9.62 -8.03 13.31
C ARG A 83 9.54 -7.67 14.79
N ASP A 84 9.95 -8.57 15.68
CA ASP A 84 9.90 -8.36 17.12
C ASP A 84 10.84 -7.20 17.56
N ALA A 85 12.01 -7.08 16.93
CA ALA A 85 12.94 -5.96 17.15
C ALA A 85 12.35 -4.63 16.68
N LEU A 86 11.69 -4.60 15.51
CA LEU A 86 11.00 -3.42 14.99
C LEU A 86 9.88 -2.97 15.94
N LEU A 87 9.06 -3.91 16.41
CA LEU A 87 7.99 -3.63 17.39
C LEU A 87 8.55 -3.06 18.69
N ALA A 88 9.64 -3.62 19.21
CA ALA A 88 10.31 -3.09 20.40
C ALA A 88 10.84 -1.66 20.18
N GLY A 89 11.46 -1.40 19.03
CA GLY A 89 11.91 -0.06 18.65
C GLY A 89 10.78 0.97 18.57
N LEU A 90 9.65 0.59 17.96
CA LEU A 90 8.45 1.45 17.90
C LEU A 90 7.89 1.77 19.29
N ARG A 91 7.86 0.80 20.21
CA ARG A 91 7.43 1.04 21.60
C ARG A 91 8.39 1.94 22.36
N LEU A 92 9.70 1.81 22.14
CA LEU A 92 10.69 2.73 22.71
C LEU A 92 10.49 4.16 22.19
N LEU A 93 10.28 4.32 20.88
CA LEU A 93 9.97 5.63 20.28
C LEU A 93 8.71 6.24 20.89
N GLN A 94 7.64 5.46 21.04
CA GLN A 94 6.39 5.91 21.65
C GLN A 94 6.60 6.42 23.09
N LEU A 95 7.42 5.74 23.88
CA LEU A 95 7.76 6.15 25.24
C LEU A 95 8.60 7.44 25.26
N ALA A 96 9.56 7.57 24.36
CA ALA A 96 10.40 8.78 24.25
C ALA A 96 9.55 10.01 23.87
N LEU A 97 8.66 9.86 22.88
CA LEU A 97 7.71 10.90 22.48
C LEU A 97 6.78 11.29 23.63
N GLY A 98 6.25 10.33 24.37
CA GLY A 98 5.39 10.59 25.53
C GLY A 98 6.09 11.34 26.68
N ARG A 99 7.43 11.25 26.76
CA ARG A 99 8.25 11.95 27.74
C ARG A 99 8.76 13.31 27.25
N GLY A 100 8.64 13.60 25.95
CA GLY A 100 9.28 14.76 25.31
C GLY A 100 10.80 14.70 25.34
N ASP A 101 11.37 13.50 25.39
CA ASP A 101 12.81 13.24 25.56
C ASP A 101 13.33 12.46 24.35
N LEU A 102 13.18 13.06 23.16
CA LEU A 102 13.69 12.50 21.92
C LEU A 102 15.01 13.19 21.58
N GLU A 103 16.07 12.41 21.45
CA GLU A 103 17.37 12.93 21.02
C GLU A 103 17.24 13.52 19.60
N PRO A 104 17.86 14.68 19.29
CA PRO A 104 17.72 15.33 17.98
C PRO A 104 18.09 14.44 16.79
N ALA A 105 19.04 13.50 16.98
CA ALA A 105 19.39 12.54 15.95
C ALA A 105 18.24 11.57 15.62
N LEU A 106 17.46 11.16 16.63
CA LEU A 106 16.28 10.32 16.45
C LEU A 106 15.10 11.14 15.90
N GLU A 107 14.97 12.41 16.32
CA GLU A 107 13.98 13.33 15.78
C GLU A 107 14.17 13.52 14.27
N ASN A 108 15.41 13.70 13.80
CA ASN A 108 15.73 13.77 12.38
C ASN A 108 15.36 12.48 11.63
N ILE A 109 15.59 11.31 12.21
CA ILE A 109 15.19 10.03 11.57
C ILE A 109 13.66 9.94 11.44
N VAL A 110 12.93 10.24 12.52
CA VAL A 110 11.47 10.11 12.56
C VAL A 110 10.77 11.16 11.69
N THR A 111 11.43 12.28 11.42
CA THR A 111 10.91 13.36 10.59
C THR A 111 11.50 13.37 9.17
N ASN A 112 12.43 12.46 8.87
CA ASN A 112 13.25 12.48 7.65
C ASN A 112 13.86 13.87 7.42
N ASP A 113 14.69 14.32 8.35
CA ASP A 113 15.32 15.65 8.37
C ASP A 113 14.31 16.81 8.26
N GLY A 114 13.15 16.66 8.90
CA GLY A 114 12.06 17.64 8.88
C GLY A 114 11.17 17.60 7.63
N ALA A 115 11.33 16.60 6.76
CA ALA A 115 10.47 16.43 5.59
C ALA A 115 9.00 16.13 5.92
N HIS A 116 8.74 15.56 7.10
CA HIS A 116 7.40 15.31 7.62
C HIS A 116 7.35 15.33 9.16
N THR A 117 6.16 15.52 9.73
CA THR A 117 5.95 15.65 11.19
C THR A 117 6.28 14.38 12.00
N GLY A 118 6.49 13.24 11.34
CA GLY A 118 6.66 11.94 11.99
C GLY A 118 5.33 11.35 12.49
N LEU A 119 5.40 10.20 13.17
CA LEU A 119 4.22 9.52 13.71
C LEU A 119 3.95 9.93 15.16
N ASP A 120 2.71 10.31 15.45
CA ASP A 120 2.24 10.50 16.83
C ASP A 120 2.08 9.14 17.56
N PRO A 121 1.98 9.16 18.91
CA PRO A 121 1.87 7.93 19.70
C PRO A 121 0.70 7.01 19.30
N THR A 122 -0.43 7.56 18.85
CA THR A 122 -1.61 6.78 18.44
C THR A 122 -1.34 6.08 17.11
N ARG A 123 -0.70 6.77 16.16
CA ARG A 123 -0.31 6.18 14.88
C ARG A 123 0.76 5.10 15.02
N ILE A 124 1.68 5.26 15.96
CA ILE A 124 2.67 4.22 16.30
C ILE A 124 1.98 2.98 16.86
N ASP A 125 0.97 3.16 17.72
CA ASP A 125 0.19 2.05 18.26
C ASP A 125 -0.51 1.24 17.17
N ALA A 126 -1.23 1.93 16.27
CA ALA A 126 -1.88 1.31 15.11
C ALA A 126 -0.87 0.61 14.18
N LEU A 127 0.32 1.18 13.99
CA LEU A 127 1.38 0.54 13.21
C LEU A 127 1.84 -0.77 13.86
N CYS A 128 2.00 -0.79 15.18
CA CYS A 128 2.38 -2.00 15.91
C CYS A 128 1.32 -3.10 15.77
N GLU A 129 0.03 -2.75 15.87
CA GLU A 129 -1.07 -3.71 15.69
C GLU A 129 -1.05 -4.34 14.29
N ARG A 130 -0.81 -3.56 13.23
CA ARG A 130 -0.71 -4.07 11.86
C ARG A 130 0.48 -5.00 11.64
N ILE A 131 1.62 -4.71 12.28
CA ILE A 131 2.85 -5.51 12.14
C ILE A 131 2.75 -6.84 12.91
N ASN A 132 1.99 -6.86 14.01
CA ASN A 132 1.92 -8.00 14.92
C ASN A 132 0.92 -9.10 14.50
N VAL A 133 0.43 -9.06 13.25
CA VAL A 133 -0.50 -10.06 12.67
C VAL A 133 0.23 -11.32 12.22
#